data_AF-A0A8H6D688-F1
#
_entry.id   AF-A0A8H6D688-F1
#
_cell.length_a   1.000
_cell.length_b   1.000
_cell.length_c   1.000
_cell.angle_alpha   90.00
_cell.angle_beta   90.00
_cell.angle_gamma   90.00
#
_symmetry.space_group_name_H-M   'P 1'
#
loop_
_entity.id
_entity.type
_entity.pdbx_description
1 polymer ?
#
loop_
_entity_poly.entity_id
_entity_poly.type
_entity_poly.pdbx_seq_one_letter_code
_entity_poly.pdbx_strand_id
1 'polypeptide(L)'
;MRFTGISAIFLAALVTDHVQANERCTNQLNNGGSRRYEAWSNTWVPNPDYVCGNLWSNLAKYPDCAGVSDQFCGYDNNGNSLVWAFTTSAVCQAKSVMDSWYWATKNQWGNIDCREG
;
A
#
# COMPACT_ATOMS: atom_id res chain seq x y z
N MET A 1 3.27 9.70 64.64
CA MET A 1 2.34 9.23 63.59
C MET A 1 3.06 9.37 62.25
N ARG A 2 3.09 8.29 61.46
CA ARG A 2 3.81 8.18 60.18
C ARG A 2 2.95 8.78 59.07
N PHE A 3 3.49 9.70 58.27
CA PHE A 3 2.83 10.19 57.05
C PHE A 3 3.30 9.36 55.87
N THR A 4 2.42 8.51 55.36
CA THR A 4 2.62 7.68 54.16
C THR A 4 2.56 8.56 52.91
N GLY A 5 3.68 8.64 52.19
CA GLY A 5 3.78 9.30 50.90
C GLY A 5 3.05 8.52 49.81
N ILE A 6 2.25 9.21 49.00
CA ILE A 6 1.57 8.65 47.83
C ILE A 6 2.37 9.09 46.61
N SER A 7 3.18 8.18 46.06
CA SER A 7 3.89 8.39 44.80
C SER A 7 2.90 8.24 43.64
N ALA A 8 2.59 9.35 42.97
CA ALA A 8 1.82 9.33 41.74
C ALA A 8 2.73 8.89 40.57
N ILE A 9 2.46 7.70 40.03
CA ILE A 9 3.11 7.21 38.81
C ILE A 9 2.34 7.81 37.63
N PHE A 10 2.95 8.75 36.92
CA PHE A 10 2.44 9.24 35.64
C PHE A 10 2.88 8.27 34.54
N LEU A 11 1.96 7.43 34.07
CA LEU A 11 2.11 6.72 32.80
C LEU A 11 1.95 7.74 31.66
N ALA A 12 3.05 8.22 31.10
CA ALA A 12 3.03 8.90 29.82
C ALA A 12 2.72 7.85 28.74
N ALA A 13 1.49 7.84 28.23
CA ALA A 13 1.15 7.09 27.03
C ALA A 13 1.92 7.69 25.84
N LEU A 14 2.82 6.90 25.24
CA LEU A 14 3.42 7.22 23.96
C LEU A 14 2.32 7.18 22.89
N VAL A 15 1.76 8.34 22.58
CA VAL A 15 0.92 8.50 21.38
C VAL A 15 1.89 8.49 20.20
N THR A 16 2.10 7.33 19.59
CA THR A 16 2.71 7.28 18.28
C THR A 16 1.67 7.75 17.27
N ASP A 17 1.63 9.06 17.03
CA ASP A 17 0.99 9.64 15.85
C ASP A 17 1.76 9.17 14.61
N HIS A 18 1.51 7.93 14.19
CA HIS A 18 1.81 7.54 12.82
C HIS A 18 0.77 8.23 11.94
N VAL A 19 1.01 9.51 11.61
CA VAL A 19 0.51 10.06 10.36
C VAL A 19 1.17 9.22 9.27
N GLN A 20 0.57 8.07 8.95
CA GLN A 20 0.98 7.28 7.80
C GLN A 20 0.63 8.15 6.61
N ALA A 21 1.63 8.82 6.05
CA ALA A 21 1.49 9.43 4.75
C ALA A 21 1.02 8.32 3.83
N ASN A 22 -0.16 8.50 3.24
CA ASN A 22 -0.71 7.55 2.31
C ASN A 22 0.32 7.36 1.19
N GLU A 23 0.68 6.12 0.95
CA GLU A 23 1.48 5.71 -0.19
C GLU A 23 0.79 6.17 -1.47
N ARG A 24 1.58 6.52 -2.47
CA ARG A 24 1.04 7.17 -3.67
C ARG A 24 0.40 6.14 -4.55
N CYS A 25 -0.77 6.42 -5.09
CA CYS A 25 -1.34 5.60 -6.16
C CYS A 25 -2.07 6.47 -7.18
N THR A 26 -1.96 6.11 -8.44
CA THR A 26 -2.74 6.70 -9.52
C THR A 26 -3.56 5.61 -10.19
N ASN A 27 -4.74 5.99 -10.66
CA ASN A 27 -5.48 5.24 -11.65
C ASN A 27 -5.62 6.09 -12.91
N GLN A 28 -5.48 5.51 -14.10
CA GLN A 28 -5.67 6.23 -15.37
C GLN A 28 -6.54 5.38 -16.29
N LEU A 29 -7.67 5.91 -16.72
CA LEU A 29 -8.54 5.27 -17.70
C LEU A 29 -8.04 5.55 -19.12
N ASN A 30 -7.79 4.49 -19.87
CA ASN A 30 -7.49 4.58 -21.28
C ASN A 30 -8.77 4.48 -22.12
N ASN A 31 -8.82 5.18 -23.25
CA ASN A 31 -9.98 5.19 -24.18
C ASN A 31 -10.38 3.79 -24.71
N GLY A 32 -9.52 2.78 -24.55
CA GLY A 32 -9.76 1.39 -24.96
C GLY A 32 -10.47 0.51 -23.92
N GLY A 33 -11.00 1.06 -22.83
CA GLY A 33 -11.68 0.28 -21.79
C GLY A 33 -10.72 -0.44 -20.83
N SER A 34 -9.45 -0.02 -20.80
CA SER A 34 -8.46 -0.48 -19.82
C SER A 34 -8.14 0.61 -18.80
N ARG A 35 -7.66 0.20 -17.64
CA ARG A 35 -7.23 1.07 -16.55
C ARG A 35 -5.80 0.72 -16.14
N ARG A 36 -4.94 1.73 -16.08
CA ARG A 36 -3.58 1.63 -15.58
C ARG A 36 -3.57 2.00 -14.09
N TYR A 37 -3.00 1.16 -13.25
CA TYR A 37 -2.76 1.43 -11.83
C TYR A 37 -1.27 1.49 -11.55
N GLU A 38 -0.83 2.54 -10.88
CA GLU A 38 0.55 2.67 -10.42
C GLU A 38 0.54 3.01 -8.95
N ALA A 39 1.18 2.20 -8.13
CA ALA A 39 1.31 2.38 -6.69
C ALA A 39 2.79 2.46 -6.32
N TRP A 40 3.13 3.37 -5.41
CA TRP A 40 4.49 3.61 -4.96
C TRP A 40 4.55 3.66 -3.44
N SER A 41 5.54 2.99 -2.85
CA SER A 41 5.92 3.29 -1.49
C SER A 41 6.71 4.60 -1.42
N ASN A 42 6.52 5.39 -0.37
CA ASN A 42 7.31 6.61 -0.10
C ASN A 42 8.65 6.27 0.57
N THR A 43 8.84 5.01 0.97
CA THR A 43 10.03 4.53 1.67
C THR A 43 10.49 3.18 1.12
N TRP A 44 11.72 2.80 1.46
CA TRP A 44 12.32 1.54 1.01
C TRP A 44 11.62 0.32 1.62
N VAL A 45 11.30 -0.67 0.78
CA VAL A 45 10.60 -1.90 1.16
C VAL A 45 11.55 -3.10 1.06
N PRO A 46 11.91 -3.77 2.16
CA PRO A 46 12.75 -4.98 2.11
C PRO A 46 12.08 -6.12 1.34
N ASN A 47 12.91 -6.97 0.72
CA ASN A 47 12.48 -8.18 -0.01
C ASN A 47 11.38 -7.88 -1.06
N PRO A 48 11.66 -7.00 -2.04
CA PRO A 48 10.67 -6.57 -3.03
C PRO A 48 10.07 -7.75 -3.80
N ASP A 49 10.84 -8.79 -4.12
CA ASP A 49 10.35 -9.97 -4.84
C ASP A 49 9.22 -10.69 -4.08
N TYR A 50 9.35 -10.80 -2.75
CA TYR A 50 8.33 -11.42 -1.90
C TYR A 50 7.07 -10.54 -1.83
N VAL A 51 7.24 -9.23 -1.66
CA VAL A 51 6.12 -8.28 -1.64
C VAL A 51 5.40 -8.26 -2.98
N CYS A 52 6.14 -8.20 -4.09
CA CYS A 52 5.62 -8.28 -5.45
C CYS A 52 4.84 -9.58 -5.71
N GLY A 53 5.38 -10.73 -5.29
CA GLY A 53 4.66 -12.00 -5.39
C GLY A 53 3.31 -11.98 -4.65
N ASN A 54 3.29 -11.42 -3.45
CA ASN A 54 2.06 -11.26 -2.68
C ASN A 54 1.09 -10.24 -3.30
N LEU A 55 1.58 -9.14 -3.88
CA LEU A 55 0.75 -8.15 -4.58
C LEU A 55 -0.01 -8.80 -5.73
N TRP A 56 0.70 -9.53 -6.59
CA TRP A 56 0.08 -10.24 -7.71
C TRP A 56 -0.85 -11.38 -7.25
N SER A 57 -0.43 -12.16 -6.25
CA SER A 57 -1.26 -13.25 -5.71
C SER A 57 -2.54 -12.73 -5.07
N ASN A 58 -2.50 -11.58 -4.39
CA ASN A 58 -3.69 -10.95 -3.83
C ASN A 58 -4.58 -10.36 -4.92
N LEU A 59 -4.01 -9.70 -5.93
CA LEU A 59 -4.77 -9.14 -7.05
C LEU A 59 -5.49 -10.23 -7.85
N ALA A 60 -4.84 -11.40 -8.04
CA ALA A 60 -5.42 -12.53 -8.76
C ALA A 60 -6.70 -13.12 -8.12
N LYS A 61 -7.01 -12.76 -6.87
CA LYS A 61 -8.27 -13.15 -6.21
C LYS A 61 -9.48 -12.36 -6.71
N TYR A 62 -9.25 -11.28 -7.45
CA TYR A 62 -10.27 -10.35 -7.94
C TYR A 62 -10.49 -10.55 -9.44
N PRO A 63 -11.58 -11.24 -9.86
CA PRO A 63 -11.82 -11.54 -11.27
C PRO A 63 -12.04 -10.31 -12.15
N ASP A 64 -12.52 -9.21 -11.57
CA ASP A 64 -12.66 -7.89 -12.21
C ASP A 64 -11.30 -7.27 -12.60
N CYS A 65 -10.23 -7.70 -11.95
CA CYS A 65 -8.86 -7.27 -12.21
C CYS A 65 -8.05 -8.29 -13.04
N ALA A 66 -8.68 -9.34 -13.58
CA ALA A 66 -8.04 -10.32 -14.44
C ALA A 66 -7.53 -9.70 -15.76
N GLY A 67 -6.67 -10.43 -16.47
CA GLY A 67 -6.14 -9.99 -17.77
C GLY A 67 -5.10 -8.88 -17.67
N VAL A 68 -4.27 -8.92 -16.62
CA VAL A 68 -3.26 -7.91 -16.33
C VAL A 68 -2.17 -7.87 -17.42
N SER A 69 -1.87 -6.70 -17.98
CA SER A 69 -0.76 -6.42 -18.91
C SER A 69 0.16 -5.32 -18.38
N ASP A 70 1.25 -5.04 -19.12
CA ASP A 70 2.21 -3.97 -18.80
C ASP A 70 2.70 -4.01 -17.34
N GLN A 71 2.99 -5.23 -16.88
CA GLN A 71 3.29 -5.52 -15.48
C GLN A 71 4.69 -5.06 -15.12
N PHE A 72 4.78 -4.33 -14.01
CA PHE A 72 6.01 -3.97 -13.36
C PHE A 72 5.84 -4.08 -11.86
N CYS A 73 6.80 -4.71 -11.20
CA CYS A 73 6.93 -4.66 -9.76
C CYS A 73 8.41 -4.74 -9.40
N GLY A 74 8.88 -3.78 -8.60
CA GLY A 74 10.29 -3.65 -8.27
C GLY A 74 10.59 -2.24 -7.80
N TYR A 75 11.86 -1.88 -7.71
CA TYR A 75 12.21 -0.51 -7.31
C TYR A 75 12.10 0.49 -8.45
N ASP A 76 11.84 1.74 -8.09
CA ASP A 76 12.03 2.88 -8.98
C ASP A 76 13.50 3.00 -9.44
N ASN A 77 13.76 3.87 -10.41
CA ASN A 77 15.11 4.09 -10.95
C ASN A 77 16.12 4.56 -9.87
N ASN A 78 15.64 5.06 -8.74
CA ASN A 78 16.47 5.53 -7.63
C ASN A 78 16.73 4.44 -6.57
N GLY A 79 16.08 3.27 -6.67
CA GLY A 79 16.22 2.17 -5.71
C GLY A 79 15.52 2.42 -4.36
N ASN A 80 14.72 3.47 -4.24
CA ASN A 80 14.20 3.95 -2.95
C ASN A 80 12.74 3.60 -2.73
N SER A 81 11.97 3.46 -3.80
CA SER A 81 10.53 3.27 -3.76
C SER A 81 10.17 1.95 -4.41
N LEU A 82 9.41 1.10 -3.74
CA LEU A 82 8.75 -0.02 -4.39
C LEU A 82 7.66 0.54 -5.29
N VAL A 83 7.69 0.16 -6.55
CA VAL A 83 6.69 0.48 -7.55
C VAL A 83 5.94 -0.79 -7.89
N TRP A 84 4.63 -0.69 -7.95
CA TRP A 84 3.75 -1.73 -8.45
C TRP A 84 2.80 -1.16 -9.49
N ALA A 85 2.92 -1.68 -10.71
CA ALA A 85 2.37 -1.06 -11.88
C ALA A 85 1.80 -2.12 -12.82
N PHE A 86 0.56 -1.94 -13.26
CA PHE A 86 -0.05 -2.76 -14.29
C PHE A 86 -1.20 -2.04 -15.03
N THR A 87 -1.57 -2.60 -16.17
CA THR A 87 -2.82 -2.30 -16.89
C THR A 87 -3.80 -3.48 -16.69
N THR A 88 -5.08 -3.18 -16.52
CA THR A 88 -6.15 -4.19 -16.40
C THR A 88 -7.46 -3.65 -17.00
N SER A 89 -8.56 -4.40 -16.89
CA SER A 89 -9.88 -3.96 -17.32
C SER A 89 -10.39 -2.74 -16.54
N ALA A 90 -11.13 -1.85 -17.18
CA ALA A 90 -11.74 -0.68 -16.53
C ALA A 90 -12.75 -1.05 -15.43
N VAL A 91 -13.25 -2.30 -15.40
CA VAL A 91 -14.12 -2.78 -14.33
C VAL A 91 -13.38 -3.10 -13.03
N CYS A 92 -12.05 -3.26 -13.09
CA CYS A 92 -11.22 -3.47 -11.90
C CYS A 92 -11.32 -2.26 -10.97
N GLN A 93 -11.83 -2.48 -9.78
CA GLN A 93 -12.07 -1.41 -8.81
C GLN A 93 -10.79 -1.03 -8.07
N ALA A 94 -10.65 0.27 -7.76
CA ALA A 94 -9.53 0.78 -6.97
C ALA A 94 -9.41 0.06 -5.61
N LYS A 95 -10.54 -0.34 -5.03
CA LYS A 95 -10.60 -1.13 -3.79
C LYS A 95 -9.80 -2.44 -3.89
N SER A 96 -9.93 -3.17 -5.00
CA SER A 96 -9.21 -4.44 -5.22
C SER A 96 -7.70 -4.24 -5.20
N VAL A 97 -7.23 -3.11 -5.75
CA VAL A 97 -5.82 -2.70 -5.77
C VAL A 97 -5.35 -2.32 -4.36
N MET A 98 -6.11 -1.48 -3.67
CA MET A 98 -5.82 -1.04 -2.29
C MET A 98 -5.78 -2.23 -1.31
N ASP A 99 -6.72 -3.17 -1.42
CA ASP A 99 -6.75 -4.38 -0.59
C ASP A 99 -5.53 -5.27 -0.88
N SER A 100 -5.18 -5.42 -2.16
CA SER A 100 -4.02 -6.23 -2.57
C SER A 100 -2.72 -5.68 -1.98
N TRP A 101 -2.57 -4.36 -2.01
CA TRP A 101 -1.47 -3.66 -1.35
C TRP A 101 -1.46 -3.92 0.15
N TYR A 102 -2.58 -3.64 0.83
CA TYR A 102 -2.69 -3.85 2.28
C TYR A 102 -2.31 -5.27 2.67
N TRP A 103 -2.77 -6.29 1.95
CA TRP A 103 -2.49 -7.68 2.31
C TRP A 103 -1.06 -8.11 2.02
N ALA A 104 -0.40 -7.53 1.02
CA ALA A 104 0.99 -7.79 0.69
C ALA A 104 1.95 -7.08 1.64
N THR A 105 1.64 -5.83 2.01
CA THR A 105 2.50 -4.98 2.86
C THR A 105 2.15 -5.04 4.33
N LYS A 106 0.98 -5.57 4.68
CA LYS A 106 0.38 -5.52 6.03
C LYS A 106 0.33 -4.10 6.58
N ASN A 107 0.21 -3.09 5.70
CA ASN A 107 0.19 -1.68 6.06
C ASN A 107 1.46 -1.17 6.77
N GLN A 108 2.59 -1.88 6.67
CA GLN A 108 3.84 -1.50 7.32
C GLN A 108 4.42 -0.19 6.78
N TRP A 109 4.17 0.11 5.51
CA TRP A 109 4.63 1.34 4.84
C TRP A 109 3.51 2.37 4.63
N GLY A 110 2.29 2.06 5.06
CA GLY A 110 1.10 2.87 4.83
C GLY A 110 0.15 2.25 3.81
N ASN A 111 -1.07 2.76 3.81
CA ASN A 111 -2.08 2.42 2.82
C ASN A 111 -1.76 3.14 1.51
N ILE A 112 -2.35 2.70 0.40
CA ILE A 112 -2.42 3.47 -0.84
C ILE A 112 -3.86 3.96 -1.03
N ASP A 113 -4.05 5.06 -1.76
CA ASP A 113 -5.37 5.47 -2.27
C ASP A 113 -5.34 5.62 -3.79
N CYS A 114 -5.95 4.63 -4.46
CA CYS A 114 -6.04 4.58 -5.91
C CYS A 114 -7.36 5.13 -6.45
N ARG A 115 -8.13 5.88 -5.65
CA ARG A 115 -9.42 6.44 -6.10
C ARG A 115 -9.22 7.71 -6.93
N GLU A 116 -8.10 8.39 -6.74
CA GLU A 116 -7.73 9.58 -7.49
C GLU A 116 -6.93 9.19 -8.75
N GLY A 117 -7.32 9.84 -9.86
CA GLY A 117 -6.84 9.57 -11.21
C GLY A 117 -7.20 10.70 -12.15
#